data_AF-A0A7X2N281-F1
#
_entry.id   AF-A0A7X2N281-F1
#
_cell.length_a   1.000
_cell.length_b   1.000
_cell.length_c   1.000
_cell.angle_alpha   90.00
_cell.angle_beta   90.00
_cell.angle_gamma   90.00
#
_symmetry.space_group_name_H-M   'P 1'
#
loop_
_entity.id
_entity.type
_entity.pdbx_description
1 polymer ?
#
loop_
_entity_poly.entity_id
_entity_poly.type
_entity_poly.pdbx_seq_one_letter_code
_entity_poly.pdbx_strand_id
1 'polypeptide(L)'
;MLYATHYEPEEFVQLISKKNLKVFERVYVLDSSIAGIVYMCKDDENLYYMDRFIPSKEKEAEFLNLDAYEIHQELYVKINLDQKMRRKEYEYKL
;
A
#
# COMPACT_ATOMS: atom_id res chain seq x y z
N MET A 1 13.02 -8.02 8.65
CA MET A 1 12.20 -6.81 8.46
C MET A 1 11.31 -7.11 7.27
N LEU A 2 9.97 -7.10 7.40
CA LEU A 2 9.09 -7.27 6.24
C LEU A 2 9.23 -5.98 5.42
N TYR A 3 9.87 -6.05 4.27
CA TYR A 3 9.84 -4.91 3.34
C TYR A 3 8.55 -5.00 2.51
N ALA A 4 7.85 -3.88 2.39
CA ALA A 4 6.69 -3.81 1.51
C ALA A 4 7.16 -3.75 0.05
N THR A 5 6.76 -4.69 -0.79
CA THR A 5 7.13 -4.70 -2.22
C THR A 5 5.93 -4.32 -3.06
N HIS A 6 6.09 -3.27 -3.88
CA HIS A 6 5.10 -2.84 -4.86
C HIS A 6 5.11 -3.78 -6.08
N TYR A 7 3.94 -4.02 -6.64
CA TYR A 7 3.73 -4.79 -7.87
C TYR A 7 2.73 -4.08 -8.76
N GLU A 8 2.97 -4.14 -10.07
CA GLU A 8 1.97 -3.72 -11.05
C GLU A 8 0.77 -4.68 -11.03
N PRO A 9 -0.41 -4.25 -11.49
CA PRO A 9 -1.65 -5.04 -11.36
C PRO A 9 -1.56 -6.47 -11.90
N GLU A 10 -0.96 -6.65 -13.08
CA GLU A 10 -0.80 -7.96 -13.70
C GLU A 10 0.11 -8.87 -12.88
N GLU A 11 1.20 -8.32 -12.34
CA GLU A 11 2.16 -9.06 -11.52
C GLU A 11 1.54 -9.45 -10.18
N PHE A 12 0.75 -8.55 -9.58
CA PHE A 12 0.06 -8.78 -8.33
C PHE A 12 -0.98 -9.90 -8.45
N VAL A 13 -1.78 -9.90 -9.52
CA VAL A 13 -2.76 -10.98 -9.80
C VAL A 13 -2.06 -12.32 -10.01
N GLN A 14 -0.95 -12.34 -10.76
CA GLN A 14 -0.15 -13.55 -10.96
C GLN A 14 0.44 -14.07 -9.65
N LEU A 15 0.96 -13.18 -8.80
CA LEU A 15 1.51 -13.51 -7.49
C LEU A 15 0.47 -14.15 -6.59
N ILE A 16 -0.72 -13.54 -6.46
CA ILE A 16 -1.83 -14.07 -5.68
C ILE A 16 -2.23 -15.46 -6.18
N SER A 17 -2.38 -15.63 -7.49
CA SER A 17 -2.79 -16.89 -8.11
C SER A 17 -1.75 -17.99 -7.89
N LYS A 18 -0.47 -17.67 -8.04
CA LYS A 18 0.65 -18.62 -7.90
C LYS A 18 0.86 -19.06 -6.45
N LYS A 19 0.78 -18.12 -5.51
CA LYS A 19 1.04 -18.37 -4.09
C LYS A 19 -0.22 -18.71 -3.27
N ASN A 20 -1.41 -18.61 -3.88
CA ASN A 20 -2.71 -18.79 -3.23
C ASN A 20 -2.85 -17.92 -1.95
N LEU A 21 -2.48 -16.65 -2.04
CA LEU A 21 -2.48 -15.73 -0.90
C LEU A 21 -3.85 -15.07 -0.71
N LYS A 22 -4.20 -14.80 0.55
CA LYS A 22 -5.39 -13.98 0.85
C LYS A 22 -5.08 -12.50 0.64
N VAL A 23 -5.98 -11.82 -0.05
CA VAL A 23 -5.93 -10.37 -0.28
C VAL A 23 -6.74 -9.65 0.79
N PHE A 24 -6.21 -8.53 1.26
CA PHE A 24 -6.92 -7.58 2.11
C PHE A 24 -6.62 -6.15 1.63
N GLU A 25 -7.50 -5.21 1.94
CA GLU A 25 -7.39 -3.82 1.49
C GLU A 25 -7.17 -2.86 2.65
N ARG A 26 -6.49 -1.75 2.37
CA ARG A 26 -6.32 -0.62 3.28
C ARG A 26 -6.40 0.68 2.49
N VAL A 27 -6.83 1.75 3.17
CA VAL A 27 -6.84 3.10 2.62
C VAL A 27 -5.86 3.95 3.41
N TYR A 28 -4.96 4.63 2.71
CA TYR A 28 -4.02 5.59 3.28
C TYR A 28 -4.36 6.97 2.73
N VAL A 29 -4.59 7.93 3.62
CA VAL A 29 -4.71 9.34 3.24
C VAL A 29 -3.30 9.86 3.01
N LEU A 30 -3.05 10.45 1.85
CA LEU A 30 -1.77 11.06 1.44
C LEU A 30 -1.83 12.56 1.68
N ASP A 31 -1.13 13.35 0.87
CA ASP A 31 -1.29 14.81 0.81
C ASP A 31 -2.76 15.24 0.76
N SER A 32 -3.03 16.44 1.29
CA SER A 32 -4.37 17.01 1.46
C SER A 32 -5.27 16.73 0.26
N SER A 33 -6.14 15.73 0.44
CA SER A 33 -7.17 15.27 -0.49
C SER A 33 -6.80 14.24 -1.56
N ILE A 34 -5.74 13.43 -1.37
CA ILE A 34 -5.49 12.20 -2.15
C ILE A 34 -5.60 10.97 -1.24
N ALA A 35 -6.29 9.93 -1.72
CA ALA A 35 -6.37 8.64 -1.05
C ALA A 35 -5.67 7.56 -1.87
N GLY A 36 -4.76 6.80 -1.24
CA GLY A 36 -4.19 5.58 -1.78
C GLY A 36 -5.01 4.37 -1.31
N ILE A 37 -5.72 3.72 -2.23
CA ILE A 37 -6.30 2.39 -1.99
C ILE A 37 -5.20 1.37 -2.24
N VAL A 38 -4.90 0.56 -1.24
CA VAL A 38 -3.82 -0.41 -1.27
C VAL A 38 -4.37 -1.80 -1.08
N TYR A 39 -4.21 -2.64 -2.09
CA TYR A 39 -4.48 -4.07 -2.01
C TYR A 39 -3.21 -4.77 -1.58
N MET A 40 -3.33 -5.63 -0.58
CA MET A 40 -2.19 -6.23 0.10
C MET A 40 -2.36 -7.73 0.22
N CYS A 41 -1.26 -8.45 0.11
CA CYS A 41 -1.17 -9.84 0.54
C CYS A 41 0.18 -10.06 1.24
N LYS A 42 0.30 -11.12 2.05
CA LYS A 42 1.55 -11.42 2.75
C LYS A 42 1.80 -12.91 2.82
N ASP A 43 3.07 -13.28 2.86
CA ASP A 43 3.52 -14.57 3.38
C ASP A 43 4.23 -14.35 4.73
N ASP A 44 4.97 -15.35 5.21
CA ASP A 44 5.66 -15.29 6.50
C ASP A 44 6.80 -14.25 6.51
N GLU A 45 7.33 -13.90 5.34
CA GLU A 45 8.57 -13.12 5.19
C GLU A 45 8.38 -11.79 4.46
N ASN A 46 7.30 -11.62 3.70
CA ASN A 46 7.10 -10.44 2.86
C ASN A 46 5.67 -9.93 2.88
N LEU A 47 5.53 -8.62 2.68
CA LEU A 47 4.28 -7.95 2.39
C LEU A 47 4.33 -7.43 0.97
N TYR A 48 3.34 -7.82 0.17
CA TYR A 48 3.20 -7.42 -1.21
C TYR A 48 2.01 -6.50 -1.34
N TYR A 49 2.12 -5.47 -2.19
CA TYR A 49 1.01 -4.56 -2.42
C TYR A 49 0.95 -4.04 -3.85
N MET A 50 -0.27 -3.65 -4.23
CA MET A 50 -0.58 -2.85 -5.41
C MET A 50 -1.38 -1.65 -4.93
N ASP A 51 -1.16 -0.48 -5.53
CA ASP A 51 -1.87 0.73 -5.15
C ASP A 51 -2.69 1.35 -6.29
N ARG A 52 -3.66 2.17 -5.89
CA ARG A 52 -4.46 3.02 -6.76
C ARG A 52 -4.74 4.32 -6.03
N PHE A 53 -4.33 5.42 -6.63
CA PHE A 53 -4.60 6.75 -6.09
C PHE A 53 -5.93 7.31 -6.61
N ILE A 54 -6.64 7.98 -5.71
CA ILE A 54 -7.89 8.68 -5.99
C ILE A 54 -7.76 10.10 -5.41
N PRO A 55 -7.55 11.12 -6.26
CA PRO A 55 -7.62 12.50 -5.82
C PRO A 55 -9.08 12.93 -5.59
N SER A 56 -9.28 13.91 -4.73
CA SER A 56 -10.53 14.68 -4.70
C SER A 56 -10.68 15.53 -5.97
N LYS A 57 -11.92 15.94 -6.27
CA LYS A 57 -12.22 16.81 -7.42
C LYS A 57 -11.37 18.09 -7.47
N GLU A 58 -11.09 18.67 -6.31
CA GLU A 58 -10.31 19.90 -6.17
C GLU A 58 -8.82 19.68 -6.45
N LYS A 59 -8.33 18.45 -6.29
CA LYS A 59 -6.92 18.05 -6.41
C LYS A 59 -6.62 17.32 -7.73
N GLU A 60 -7.61 16.99 -8.55
CA GLU A 60 -7.43 16.25 -9.82
C GLU A 60 -6.40 16.91 -10.75
N ALA A 61 -6.47 18.23 -10.94
CA ALA A 61 -5.55 18.95 -11.81
C ALA A 61 -4.11 18.92 -11.30
N GLU A 62 -3.91 19.03 -9.98
CA GLU A 62 -2.58 18.94 -9.37
C GLU A 62 -2.06 17.51 -9.41
N PHE A 63 -2.91 16.54 -9.12
CA PHE A 63 -2.58 15.11 -9.13
C PHE A 63 -2.04 14.65 -10.49
N LEU A 64 -2.61 15.14 -11.59
CA LEU A 64 -2.11 14.84 -12.95
C LEU A 64 -0.69 15.36 -13.22
N ASN A 65 -0.21 16.32 -12.42
CA ASN A 65 1.12 16.91 -12.55
C ASN A 65 2.09 16.46 -11.45
N LEU A 66 1.64 15.60 -10.51
CA LEU A 66 2.52 15.06 -9.48
C LEU A 66 3.50 14.05 -10.06
N ASP A 67 4.70 14.01 -9.48
CA ASP A 67 5.64 12.93 -9.75
C ASP A 67 5.10 11.64 -9.11
N ALA A 68 4.87 10.62 -9.94
CA ALA A 68 4.47 9.29 -9.50
C ALA A 68 5.45 8.74 -8.44
N TYR A 69 6.74 9.01 -8.58
CA TYR A 69 7.73 8.55 -7.62
C TYR A 69 7.49 9.11 -6.21
N GLU A 70 7.20 10.40 -6.09
CA GLU A 70 7.00 11.06 -4.79
C GLU A 70 5.78 10.48 -4.06
N ILE A 71 4.67 10.28 -4.79
CA ILE A 71 3.45 9.74 -4.19
C ILE A 71 3.60 8.27 -3.78
N HIS A 72 4.30 7.44 -4.56
CA HIS A 72 4.60 6.07 -4.16
C HIS A 72 5.57 6.01 -2.97
N GLN A 73 6.53 6.94 -2.87
CA GLN A 73 7.42 7.02 -1.71
C GLN A 73 6.66 7.38 -0.42
N GLU A 74 5.77 8.37 -0.47
CA GLU A 74 4.94 8.74 0.67
C GLU A 74 4.08 7.55 1.13
N LEU A 75 3.43 6.88 0.18
CA LEU A 75 2.63 5.69 0.43
C LEU A 75 3.46 4.57 1.07
N TYR A 76 4.64 4.28 0.52
CA TYR A 76 5.55 3.26 1.04
C TYR A 76 5.93 3.52 2.50
N VAL A 77 6.23 4.77 2.86
CA VAL A 77 6.53 5.15 4.26
C VAL A 77 5.34 4.87 5.16
N LYS A 78 4.12 5.27 4.74
CA LYS A 78 2.88 5.06 5.51
C LYS A 78 2.54 3.58 5.69
N ILE A 79 2.72 2.76 4.64
CA ILE A 79 2.55 1.31 4.71
C ILE A 79 3.50 0.71 5.76
N ASN A 80 4.79 1.04 5.70
CA ASN A 80 5.78 0.48 6.63
C ASN A 80 5.52 0.93 8.08
N LEU A 81 5.07 2.16 8.28
CA LEU A 81 4.67 2.66 9.60
C LEU A 81 3.48 1.86 10.15
N ASP A 82 2.42 1.66 9.36
CA ASP A 82 1.25 0.87 9.78
C ASP A 82 1.62 -0.59 10.10
N GLN A 83 2.50 -1.21 9.29
CA GLN A 83 3.00 -2.55 9.59
C GLN A 83 3.75 -2.63 10.92
N LYS A 84 4.59 -1.64 11.21
CA LYS A 84 5.34 -1.57 12.46
C LYS A 84 4.41 -1.38 13.66
N MET A 85 3.39 -0.54 13.54
CA MET A 85 2.43 -0.30 14.63
C MET A 85 1.58 -1.54 14.92
N ARG A 86 1.09 -2.23 13.89
CA ARG A 86 0.30 -3.46 14.07
C ARG A 86 1.10 -4.60 14.67
N ARG A 87 2.39 -4.74 14.33
CA ARG A 87 3.26 -5.73 14.99
C ARG A 87 3.33 -5.50 16.50
N LYS A 88 3.54 -4.25 16.92
CA LYS A 88 3.55 -3.90 18.34
C LYS A 88 2.22 -4.25 19.02
N GLU A 89 1.08 -3.98 18.37
CA GLU A 89 -0.23 -4.34 18.93
C GLU A 89 -0.39 -5.85 19.18
N TYR A 90 0.24 -6.71 18.36
CA TYR A 90 0.23 -8.16 18.61
C TYR A 90 1.21 -8.57 19.72
N GLU A 91 2.37 -7.92 19.83
CA GLU A 91 3.36 -8.19 20.90
C GLU A 91 2.83 -7.80 22.29
N TYR A 92 2.01 -6.76 22.41
CA TYR A 92 1.40 -6.34 23.68
C TYR A 92 0.12 -7.12 24.05
N LYS A 93 -0.37 -8.02 23.18
CA LYS A 93 -1.55 -8.86 23.43
C LYS A 93 -1.19 -10.31 23.80
N LEU A 94 0.09 -10.65 23.87
CA LEU A 94 0.65 -11.90 24.37
C LEU A 94 1.20 -11.69 25.79
#